data_AF-A0A3D0FTA5-F1
#
_entry.id   AF-A0A3D0FTA5-F1
#
_cell.length_a   1.000
_cell.length_b   1.000
_cell.length_c   1.000
_cell.angle_alpha   90.00
_cell.angle_beta   90.00
_cell.angle_gamma   90.00
#
_symmetry.space_group_name_H-M   'P 1'
#
loop_
_entity.id
_entity.type
_entity.pdbx_description
1 polymer ?
#
loop_
_entity_poly.entity_id
_entity_poly.type
_entity_poly.pdbx_seq_one_letter_code
_entity_poly.pdbx_strand_id
1 'polypeptide(L)'
;DKYNPGEIASYGMAIISVALFAIGFLVSKTFPLYFLALLLAILGFGFALFSSPNTNAVMSSVDGDSYGFASAFLAFSRLFGQFISMALASGLILLINNTKVNMLGNEGLLLATKMSFVIFGLLSAFGVYLSYQRVSVKPVDSTN
;
A
#
# COMPACT_ATOMS: atom_id res chain seq x y z
N ASP A 1 19.38 11.61 14.74
CA ASP A 1 20.43 10.62 14.46
C ASP A 1 20.01 9.28 15.05
N LYS A 2 20.24 8.15 14.34
CA LYS A 2 20.08 6.75 14.83
C LYS A 2 18.80 5.90 14.54
N TYR A 3 17.99 6.19 13.51
CA TYR A 3 17.05 5.17 12.98
C TYR A 3 17.26 4.95 11.49
N ASN A 4 17.51 3.69 11.11
CA ASN A 4 17.69 3.25 9.73
C ASN A 4 16.41 3.61 8.94
N PRO A 5 16.45 4.48 7.92
CA PRO A 5 15.25 4.93 7.20
C PRO A 5 14.41 3.77 6.62
N GLY A 6 15.09 2.67 6.26
CA GLY A 6 14.44 1.45 5.75
C GLY A 6 13.62 0.68 6.79
N GLU A 7 13.97 0.75 8.08
CA GLU A 7 13.21 0.11 9.16
C GLU A 7 11.89 0.84 9.38
N ILE A 8 11.92 2.17 9.45
CA ILE A 8 10.73 3.02 9.61
C ILE A 8 9.74 2.80 8.45
N ALA A 9 10.26 2.71 7.21
CA ALA A 9 9.43 2.40 6.04
C ALA A 9 8.79 1.01 6.12
N SER A 10 9.50 0.01 6.66
CA SER A 10 8.99 -1.35 6.81
C SER A 10 7.89 -1.42 7.87
N TYR A 11 8.03 -0.70 8.99
CA TYR A 11 6.97 -0.56 10.00
C TYR A 11 5.73 0.13 9.42
N GLY A 12 5.90 1.20 8.63
CA GLY A 12 4.79 1.87 7.94
C GLY A 12 4.02 0.91 7.02
N MET A 13 4.73 0.11 6.22
CA MET A 13 4.08 -0.90 5.37
C MET A 13 3.39 -2.02 6.16
N ALA A 14 3.96 -2.45 7.29
CA ALA A 14 3.32 -3.45 8.15
C ALA A 14 2.00 -2.91 8.74
N ILE A 15 1.97 -1.65 9.19
CA ILE A 15 0.75 -0.98 9.67
C ILE A 15 -0.30 -0.93 8.57
N ILE A 16 0.08 -0.56 7.34
CA ILE A 16 -0.84 -0.53 6.18
C ILE A 16 -1.41 -1.92 5.90
N SER A 17 -0.57 -2.96 5.88
CA SER A 17 -1.02 -4.33 5.61
C SER A 17 -2.03 -4.80 6.66
N VAL A 18 -1.75 -4.58 7.94
CA VAL A 18 -2.67 -4.92 9.04
C VAL A 18 -3.99 -4.15 8.93
N ALA A 19 -3.94 -2.85 8.61
CA ALA A 19 -5.14 -2.03 8.43
C ALA A 19 -5.98 -2.50 7.23
N LEU A 20 -5.35 -2.87 6.11
CA LEU A 20 -6.04 -3.42 4.93
C LEU A 20 -6.72 -4.77 5.24
N PHE A 21 -6.05 -5.67 5.95
CA PHE A 21 -6.66 -6.93 6.39
C PHE A 21 -7.79 -6.70 7.38
N ALA A 22 -7.61 -5.81 8.36
CA ALA A 22 -8.64 -5.46 9.32
C ALA A 22 -9.88 -4.92 8.59
N ILE A 23 -9.72 -3.99 7.64
CA ILE A 23 -10.82 -3.48 6.82
C ILE A 23 -11.45 -4.62 5.99
N GLY A 24 -10.65 -5.44 5.32
CA GLY A 24 -11.12 -6.53 4.46
C GLY A 24 -11.95 -7.59 5.20
N PHE A 25 -11.65 -7.88 6.47
CA PHE A 25 -12.42 -8.85 7.27
C PHE A 25 -13.59 -8.21 8.02
N LEU A 26 -13.38 -7.06 8.66
CA LEU A 26 -14.38 -6.43 9.54
C LEU A 26 -15.48 -5.69 8.76
N VAL A 27 -15.21 -5.20 7.54
CA VAL A 27 -16.22 -4.51 6.73
C VAL A 27 -17.46 -5.40 6.55
N SER A 28 -18.57 -4.91 7.09
CA SER A 28 -19.88 -5.54 7.14
C SER A 28 -20.96 -4.45 7.10
N LYS A 29 -22.19 -4.79 6.70
CA LYS A 29 -23.31 -3.82 6.60
C LYS A 29 -23.57 -3.02 7.87
N THR A 30 -23.27 -3.57 9.04
CA THR A 30 -23.52 -2.96 10.37
C THR A 30 -22.28 -2.32 10.99
N PHE A 31 -21.18 -2.19 10.24
CA PHE A 31 -19.92 -1.74 10.81
C PHE A 31 -19.96 -0.25 11.20
N PRO A 32 -19.55 0.14 12.42
CA PRO A 32 -19.61 1.53 12.86
C PRO A 32 -18.68 2.44 12.04
N LEU A 33 -19.21 3.54 11.52
CA LEU A 33 -18.44 4.51 10.72
C LEU A 33 -17.22 5.08 11.46
N TYR A 34 -17.32 5.28 12.78
CA TYR A 34 -16.21 5.77 13.60
C TYR A 34 -15.01 4.81 13.62
N PHE A 35 -15.25 3.50 13.66
CA PHE A 35 -14.18 2.51 13.58
C PHE A 35 -13.53 2.49 12.20
N LEU A 36 -14.33 2.61 11.13
CA LEU A 36 -13.81 2.71 9.77
C LEU A 36 -12.93 3.96 9.59
N ALA A 37 -13.36 5.11 10.12
CA ALA A 37 -12.60 6.35 10.09
C ALA A 37 -11.25 6.21 10.83
N LEU A 38 -11.25 5.53 11.99
CA LEU A 38 -10.04 5.23 12.74
C LEU A 38 -9.08 4.34 11.94
N LEU A 39 -9.58 3.28 11.31
CA LEU A 39 -8.80 2.39 10.44
C LEU A 39 -8.20 3.14 9.25
N LEU A 40 -8.96 4.06 8.63
CA LEU A 40 -8.46 4.93 7.56
C LEU A 40 -7.38 5.89 8.04
N ALA A 41 -7.53 6.45 9.24
CA ALA A 41 -6.53 7.32 9.84
C ALA A 41 -5.21 6.55 10.12
N ILE A 42 -5.30 5.34 10.65
CA ILE A 42 -4.15 4.45 10.86
C ILE A 42 -3.47 4.10 9.54
N LEU A 43 -4.25 3.81 8.49
CA LEU A 43 -3.74 3.53 7.15
C LEU A 43 -3.01 4.74 6.56
N GLY A 44 -3.58 5.94 6.67
CA GLY A 44 -2.96 7.20 6.25
C GLY A 44 -1.67 7.50 7.01
N PHE A 45 -1.64 7.22 8.31
CA PHE A 45 -0.44 7.35 9.13
C PHE A 45 0.68 6.40 8.68
N GLY A 46 0.36 5.12 8.45
CA GLY A 46 1.31 4.15 7.89
C GLY A 46 1.86 4.57 6.51
N PHE A 47 1.00 5.15 5.66
CA PHE A 47 1.39 5.67 4.35
C PHE A 47 2.35 6.85 4.45
N ALA A 48 2.12 7.79 5.38
CA ALA A 48 3.03 8.91 5.62
C ALA A 48 4.41 8.42 6.07
N LEU A 49 4.45 7.47 7.00
CA LEU A 49 5.70 6.85 7.50
C LEU A 49 6.46 6.09 6.41
N PHE A 50 5.75 5.45 5.47
CA PHE A 50 6.38 4.76 4.34
C PHE A 50 6.89 5.72 3.26
N SER A 51 6.14 6.77 2.94
CA SER A 51 6.43 7.68 1.83
C SER A 51 7.70 8.52 2.06
N SER A 52 7.95 8.94 3.32
CA SER A 52 9.10 9.79 3.66
C SER A 52 10.46 9.10 3.42
N PRO A 53 10.74 7.89 3.97
CA PRO A 53 11.99 7.19 3.68
C PRO A 53 12.04 6.59 2.28
N ASN A 54 10.90 6.20 1.68
CA ASN A 54 10.89 5.64 0.32
C ASN A 54 11.35 6.68 -0.71
N THR A 55 10.86 7.92 -0.60
CA THR A 55 11.32 9.01 -1.47
C THR A 55 12.79 9.30 -1.24
N ASN A 56 13.21 9.39 0.03
CA ASN A 56 14.59 9.71 0.39
C ASN A 56 15.57 8.64 -0.11
N ALA A 57 15.23 7.36 0.01
CA ALA A 57 16.09 6.24 -0.40
C ALA A 57 16.32 6.19 -1.93
N VAL A 58 15.32 6.54 -2.74
CA VAL A 58 15.47 6.57 -4.20
C VAL A 58 16.26 7.81 -4.62
N MET A 59 15.97 8.97 -4.03
CA MET A 59 16.70 10.21 -4.33
C MET A 59 18.16 10.15 -3.88
N SER A 60 18.45 9.52 -2.73
CA SER A 60 19.82 9.33 -2.24
C SER A 60 20.64 8.33 -3.05
N SER A 61 19.98 7.51 -3.88
CA SER A 61 20.64 6.49 -4.71
C SER A 61 20.98 7.00 -6.12
N VAL A 62 20.77 8.29 -6.40
CA VAL A 62 20.98 8.90 -7.72
C VAL A 62 21.95 10.08 -7.63
N ASP A 63 22.79 10.23 -8.65
CA ASP A 63 23.72 11.35 -8.76
C ASP A 63 23.02 12.69 -9.06
N GLY A 64 23.67 13.80 -8.66
CA GLY A 64 23.20 15.19 -8.77
C GLY A 64 22.53 15.57 -10.09
N ASP A 65 23.10 15.15 -11.21
CA ASP A 65 22.59 15.46 -12.55
C ASP A 65 21.31 14.72 -12.93
N SER A 66 21.00 13.61 -12.25
CA SER A 66 19.85 12.75 -12.57
C SER A 66 18.64 12.97 -11.64
N TYR A 67 18.71 13.89 -10.66
CA TYR A 67 17.61 14.14 -9.73
C TYR A 67 16.29 14.50 -10.42
N GLY A 68 16.36 15.31 -11.48
CA GLY A 68 15.18 15.68 -12.27
C GLY A 68 14.50 14.45 -12.88
N PHE A 69 15.28 13.56 -13.51
CA PHE A 69 14.77 12.33 -14.09
C PHE A 69 14.29 11.33 -13.03
N ALA A 70 15.04 11.15 -11.94
CA ALA A 70 14.68 10.27 -10.85
C ALA A 70 13.38 10.69 -10.17
N SER A 71 13.19 12.00 -9.94
CA SER A 71 11.95 12.54 -9.38
C SER A 71 10.75 12.29 -10.27
N ALA A 72 10.90 12.47 -11.59
CA ALA A 72 9.86 12.23 -12.58
C ALA A 72 9.51 10.74 -12.67
N PHE A 73 10.51 9.87 -12.69
CA PHE A 73 10.32 8.41 -12.68
C PHE A 73 9.63 7.94 -11.39
N LEU A 74 10.00 8.52 -10.24
CA LEU A 74 9.40 8.20 -8.95
C LEU A 74 7.93 8.65 -8.91
N ALA A 75 7.61 9.84 -9.40
CA ALA A 75 6.24 10.31 -9.55
C ALA A 75 5.43 9.41 -10.52
N PHE A 76 6.04 9.04 -11.65
CA PHE A 76 5.44 8.13 -12.62
C PHE A 76 5.12 6.77 -12.00
N SER A 77 6.05 6.18 -11.23
CA SER A 77 5.84 4.89 -10.57
C SER A 77 4.62 4.89 -9.63
N ARG A 78 4.39 6.01 -8.92
CA ARG A 78 3.22 6.18 -8.05
C ARG A 78 1.92 6.29 -8.84
N LEU A 79 1.90 7.13 -9.87
CA LEU A 79 0.73 7.31 -10.73
C LEU A 79 0.38 6.01 -11.45
N PHE A 80 1.38 5.33 -12.00
CA PHE A 80 1.22 4.04 -12.67
C PHE A 80 0.66 2.98 -11.72
N GLY A 81 1.20 2.88 -10.50
CA GLY A 81 0.68 2.00 -9.46
C GLY A 81 -0.77 2.32 -9.07
N GLN A 82 -1.12 3.61 -8.95
CA GLN A 82 -2.50 4.04 -8.70
C GLN A 82 -3.44 3.65 -9.83
N PHE A 83 -3.06 3.86 -11.09
CA PHE A 83 -3.87 3.46 -12.24
C PHE A 83 -4.10 1.95 -12.27
N ILE A 84 -3.07 1.14 -12.03
CA ILE A 84 -3.19 -0.32 -11.94
C ILE A 84 -4.14 -0.72 -10.80
N SER A 85 -3.96 -0.13 -9.61
CA SER A 85 -4.82 -0.38 -8.45
C SER A 85 -6.29 -0.05 -8.76
N MET A 86 -6.54 1.10 -9.37
CA MET A 86 -7.88 1.56 -9.73
C MET A 86 -8.51 0.65 -10.79
N ALA A 87 -7.74 0.26 -11.81
CA ALA A 87 -8.20 -0.63 -12.87
C ALA A 87 -8.53 -2.03 -12.33
N LEU A 88 -7.69 -2.59 -11.45
CA LEU A 88 -7.94 -3.88 -10.81
C LEU A 88 -9.17 -3.83 -9.90
N ALA A 89 -9.30 -2.82 -9.05
CA ALA A 89 -10.46 -2.67 -8.17
C ALA A 89 -11.76 -2.54 -8.98
N SER A 90 -11.78 -1.66 -9.98
CA SER A 90 -12.94 -1.46 -10.86
C SER A 90 -13.27 -2.72 -11.67
N GLY A 91 -12.25 -3.41 -12.19
CA GLY A 91 -12.41 -4.67 -12.93
C GLY A 91 -12.99 -5.78 -12.07
N LEU A 92 -12.50 -5.96 -10.83
CA LEU A 92 -13.05 -6.94 -9.89
C LEU A 92 -14.51 -6.64 -9.55
N ILE A 93 -14.85 -5.38 -9.32
CA ILE A 93 -16.23 -4.95 -9.07
C ILE A 93 -17.10 -5.29 -10.29
N LEU A 94 -16.67 -4.95 -11.50
CA LEU A 94 -17.42 -5.24 -12.73
C LEU A 94 -17.60 -6.73 -13.02
N LEU A 95 -16.58 -7.55 -12.75
CA LEU A 95 -16.67 -9.01 -12.91
C LEU A 95 -17.68 -9.64 -11.95
N ILE A 96 -17.71 -9.17 -10.70
CA ILE A 96 -18.69 -9.60 -9.69
C ILE A 96 -20.10 -9.04 -9.99
N ASN A 97 -20.20 -7.91 -10.68
CA ASN A 97 -21.45 -7.22 -11.01
C ASN A 97 -22.13 -7.71 -12.30
N ASN A 98 -21.46 -8.49 -13.15
CA ASN A 98 -22.07 -9.03 -14.38
C ASN A 98 -23.23 -10.02 -14.13
N THR A 99 -23.53 -10.41 -12.88
CA THR A 99 -24.67 -11.26 -12.49
C THR A 99 -25.95 -10.49 -12.10
N LYS A 100 -26.31 -9.45 -12.87
CA LYS A 100 -27.53 -8.63 -12.76
C LYS A 100 -27.47 -7.50 -11.73
N VAL A 101 -27.43 -6.29 -12.27
CA VAL A 101 -27.57 -4.97 -11.62
C VAL A 101 -28.93 -4.78 -10.90
N ASN A 102 -29.79 -5.80 -10.74
CA ASN A 102 -31.18 -5.55 -10.32
C ASN A 102 -31.74 -6.28 -9.09
N MET A 103 -31.10 -7.28 -8.46
CA MET A 103 -31.72 -7.93 -7.26
C MET A 103 -30.77 -8.50 -6.18
N LEU A 104 -29.51 -8.02 -6.06
CA LEU A 104 -28.56 -8.41 -4.99
C LEU A 104 -27.88 -7.18 -4.31
N GLY A 105 -28.62 -6.07 -4.25
CA GLY A 105 -28.17 -4.67 -4.25
C GLY A 105 -27.21 -4.15 -3.18
N ASN A 106 -26.72 -4.94 -2.22
CA ASN A 106 -25.66 -4.50 -1.28
C ASN A 106 -24.60 -5.58 -0.98
N GLU A 107 -24.82 -6.84 -1.39
CA GLU A 107 -24.00 -7.96 -0.90
C GLU A 107 -22.86 -8.31 -1.86
N GLY A 108 -23.11 -8.24 -3.17
CA GLY A 108 -22.07 -8.39 -4.19
C GLY A 108 -21.02 -7.27 -4.14
N LEU A 109 -21.47 -6.03 -3.89
CA LEU A 109 -20.56 -4.88 -3.73
C LEU A 109 -19.72 -5.00 -2.47
N LEU A 110 -20.33 -5.44 -1.36
CA LEU A 110 -19.61 -5.71 -0.12
C LEU A 110 -18.55 -6.81 -0.33
N LEU A 111 -18.90 -7.90 -0.99
CA LEU A 111 -17.97 -8.99 -1.30
C LEU A 111 -16.81 -8.51 -2.20
N ALA A 112 -17.10 -7.76 -3.26
CA ALA A 112 -16.09 -7.19 -4.15
C ALA A 112 -15.11 -6.27 -3.42
N THR A 113 -15.64 -5.46 -2.49
CA THR A 113 -14.83 -4.57 -1.64
C THR A 113 -13.93 -5.39 -0.73
N LYS A 114 -14.46 -6.41 -0.04
CA LYS A 114 -13.67 -7.30 0.83
C LYS A 114 -12.56 -8.01 0.05
N MET A 115 -12.87 -8.57 -1.12
CA MET A 115 -11.90 -9.24 -1.99
C MET A 115 -10.79 -8.28 -2.47
N SER A 116 -11.15 -7.05 -2.85
CA SER A 116 -10.17 -6.04 -3.26
C SER A 116 -9.23 -5.67 -2.12
N PHE A 117 -9.75 -5.44 -0.91
CA PHE A 117 -8.93 -5.15 0.27
C PHE A 117 -8.01 -6.31 0.66
N VAL A 118 -8.47 -7.56 0.54
CA VAL A 118 -7.64 -8.75 0.79
C VAL A 118 -6.53 -8.88 -0.26
N ILE A 119 -6.83 -8.67 -1.54
CA ILE A 119 -5.83 -8.71 -2.62
C ILE A 119 -4.77 -7.62 -2.42
N PHE A 120 -5.19 -6.38 -2.12
CA PHE A 120 -4.24 -5.31 -1.80
C PHE A 120 -3.49 -5.55 -0.50
N GLY A 121 -4.12 -6.17 0.50
CA GLY A 121 -3.48 -6.58 1.75
C GLY A 121 -2.38 -7.63 1.52
N LEU A 122 -2.62 -8.64 0.68
CA LEU A 122 -1.64 -9.64 0.26
C LEU A 122 -0.49 -9.01 -0.54
N LEU A 123 -0.82 -8.12 -1.49
CA LEU A 123 0.18 -7.41 -2.27
C LEU A 123 1.05 -6.51 -1.37
N SER A 124 0.44 -5.86 -0.38
CA SER A 124 1.13 -5.07 0.64
C SER A 124 2.00 -5.95 1.55
N ALA A 125 1.51 -7.12 1.98
CA ALA A 125 2.29 -8.07 2.78
C ALA A 125 3.51 -8.59 1.99
N PHE A 126 3.35 -8.87 0.69
CA PHE A 126 4.46 -9.20 -0.18
C PHE A 126 5.45 -8.03 -0.30
N GLY A 127 4.95 -6.79 -0.38
CA GLY A 127 5.76 -5.58 -0.30
C GLY A 127 6.55 -5.46 1.01
N VAL A 128 5.95 -5.82 2.15
CA VAL A 128 6.63 -5.89 3.45
C VAL A 128 7.75 -6.93 3.42
N TYR A 129 7.50 -8.10 2.84
CA TYR A 129 8.52 -9.16 2.71
C TYR A 129 9.73 -8.70 1.88
N LEU A 130 9.49 -8.08 0.73
CA LEU A 130 10.56 -7.47 -0.08
C LEU A 130 11.25 -6.31 0.66
N SER A 131 10.49 -5.52 1.41
CA SER A 131 11.00 -4.44 2.25
C SER A 131 11.91 -4.93 3.37
N TYR A 132 11.63 -6.10 3.91
CA TYR A 132 12.45 -6.70 4.96
C TYR A 132 13.77 -7.22 4.39
N GLN A 133 13.74 -7.80 3.18
CA GLN A 133 14.95 -8.26 2.50
C GLN A 133 15.92 -7.10 2.20
N ARG A 134 15.43 -5.94 1.72
CA ARG A 134 16.30 -4.76 1.49
C ARG A 134 16.93 -4.21 2.77
N VAL A 135 16.31 -4.39 3.95
CA VAL A 135 16.90 -4.00 5.24
C VAL A 135 18.01 -4.97 5.66
N SER A 136 17.86 -6.27 5.34
CA SER A 136 18.89 -7.28 5.62
C SER A 136 20.08 -7.24 4.66
N VAL A 137 19.92 -6.69 3.45
CA VAL A 137 21.03 -6.47 2.50
C VAL A 137 21.67 -5.11 2.79
N LYS A 138 22.34 -4.98 3.94
CA LYS A 138 23.36 -3.94 4.13
C LYS A 138 24.72 -4.59 3.87
N PRO A 139 25.53 -4.10 2.90
CA PRO A 139 26.86 -4.65 2.68
C PRO A 139 27.71 -4.37 3.93
N VAL A 140 28.45 -5.40 4.33
CA VAL A 140 29.51 -5.36 5.34
C VAL A 140 30.46 -4.20 5.01
N ASP A 141 30.76 -3.39 6.02
CA ASP A 141 31.78 -2.35 5.96
C ASP A 141 33.07 -2.89 5.33
N SER A 142 33.44 -2.41 4.14
CA SER A 142 34.83 -2.46 3.70
C SER A 142 35.52 -1.22 4.23
N THR A 143 36.00 -1.32 5.47
CA THR A 143 37.07 -0.48 6.00
C THR A 143 38.24 -0.46 5.03
N ASN A 144 38.64 0.73 4.59
CA ASN A 144 40.04 1.15 4.45
C ASN A 144 40.08 2.68 4.40
#